data_AF-A0A354UFP4-F1
#
_entry.id   AF-A0A354UFP4-F1
#
_cell.length_a   1.000
_cell.length_b   1.000
_cell.length_c   1.000
_cell.angle_alpha   90.00
_cell.angle_beta   90.00
_cell.angle_gamma   90.00
#
_symmetry.space_group_name_H-M   'P 1'
#
loop_
_entity.id
_entity.type
_entity.pdbx_description
1 polymer ?
#
loop_
_entity_poly.entity_id
_entity_poly.type
_entity_poly.pdbx_seq_one_letter_code
_entity_poly.pdbx_strand_id
1 'polypeptide(L)'
;MIESNLTSFIPEYNELYKMFSPRLAQDIFVFGEEKANTFYCYVLLNGEKTEVKRNASFSGEIERKRYLKRYTKLCLYKALEKHFNVKLPWGALTGIRPVKFAKSFDNFEEYFSREMEVDDNKINLVKSIIQTQNSLNVQTDKLDIYVGIPFCPSRCYYCSFVSGALNEKSPVNEYIEALCYEINQAKDLYKSRIGTVYIGG
;
A
#
# COMPACT_ATOMS: atom_id res chain seq x y z
N MET A 1 -21.37 -0.97 10.59
CA MET A 1 -20.79 -1.82 9.52
C MET A 1 -20.55 -0.92 8.33
N ILE A 2 -19.48 -1.09 7.54
CA ILE A 2 -19.25 -0.22 6.37
C ILE A 2 -19.90 -0.84 5.14
N GLU A 3 -20.86 -0.14 4.55
CA GLU A 3 -21.47 -0.46 3.27
C GLU A 3 -20.97 0.48 2.17
N SER A 4 -21.03 0.05 0.91
CA SER A 4 -20.50 0.82 -0.21
C SER A 4 -21.03 0.34 -1.56
N ASN A 5 -21.25 1.27 -2.50
CA ASN A 5 -21.51 0.94 -3.91
C ASN A 5 -20.26 0.35 -4.60
N LEU A 6 -19.08 0.53 -4.00
CA LEU A 6 -17.80 0.00 -4.43
C LEU A 6 -17.36 -1.11 -3.47
N THR A 7 -18.02 -2.27 -3.55
CA THR A 7 -17.83 -3.40 -2.63
C THR A 7 -16.38 -3.88 -2.57
N SER A 8 -15.65 -3.83 -3.69
CA SER A 8 -14.24 -4.23 -3.76
C SER A 8 -13.29 -3.38 -2.89
N PHE A 9 -13.71 -2.20 -2.43
CA PHE A 9 -12.90 -1.31 -1.59
C PHE A 9 -13.20 -1.41 -0.10
N ILE A 10 -14.21 -2.20 0.28
CA ILE A 10 -14.63 -2.39 1.69
C ILE A 10 -13.47 -2.83 2.60
N PRO A 11 -12.55 -3.74 2.22
CA PRO A 11 -11.42 -4.10 3.08
C PRO A 11 -10.56 -2.89 3.47
N GLU A 12 -10.31 -1.99 2.52
CA GLU A 12 -9.44 -0.83 2.70
C GLU A 12 -10.14 0.28 3.52
N TYR A 13 -11.46 0.39 3.40
CA TYR A 13 -12.27 1.26 4.26
C TYR A 13 -12.26 0.76 5.70
N ASN A 14 -12.38 -0.55 5.90
CA ASN A 14 -12.30 -1.14 7.24
C ASN A 14 -10.91 -0.95 7.86
N GLU A 15 -9.83 -1.06 7.10
CA GLU A 15 -8.49 -0.74 7.59
C GLU A 15 -8.38 0.71 8.06
N LEU A 16 -8.89 1.67 7.30
CA LEU A 16 -8.90 3.08 7.71
C LEU A 16 -9.74 3.28 8.97
N TYR A 17 -10.95 2.74 9.00
CA TYR A 17 -11.86 2.87 10.13
C TYR A 17 -11.26 2.31 11.44
N LYS A 18 -10.56 1.17 11.37
CA LYS A 18 -9.86 0.58 12.53
C LYS A 18 -8.83 1.53 13.15
N MET A 19 -8.20 2.41 12.36
CA MET A 19 -7.16 3.33 12.85
C MET A 19 -7.70 4.40 13.80
N PHE A 20 -9.01 4.68 13.72
CA PHE A 20 -9.69 5.60 14.65
C PHE A 20 -10.07 4.92 15.97
N SER A 21 -9.78 3.63 16.16
CA SER A 21 -10.08 2.84 17.37
C SER A 21 -11.51 3.06 17.89
N PRO A 22 -12.52 2.84 17.03
CA PRO A 22 -13.91 3.16 17.34
C PRO A 22 -14.40 2.34 18.55
N ARG A 23 -14.98 3.04 19.53
CA ARG A 23 -15.53 2.41 20.75
C ARG A 23 -16.95 1.85 20.55
N LEU A 24 -17.68 2.42 19.60
CA LEU A 24 -19.05 2.03 19.26
C LEU A 24 -19.13 1.74 17.77
N ALA A 25 -20.01 0.79 17.41
CA ALA A 25 -20.31 0.52 16.02
C ALA A 25 -20.91 1.77 15.36
N GLN A 26 -20.36 2.15 14.22
CA GLN A 26 -20.87 3.24 13.40
C GLN A 26 -21.63 2.67 12.21
N ASP A 27 -22.70 3.36 11.81
CA ASP A 27 -23.37 3.12 10.53
C ASP A 27 -22.71 4.00 9.48
N ILE A 28 -22.07 3.38 8.49
CA ILE A 28 -21.24 4.06 7.51
C ILE A 28 -21.60 3.54 6.12
N PHE A 29 -22.06 4.45 5.26
CA PHE A 29 -22.21 4.19 3.84
C PHE A 29 -21.25 5.06 3.03
N VAL A 30 -20.43 4.43 2.18
CA VAL A 30 -19.47 5.11 1.31
C VAL A 30 -19.94 5.03 -0.14
N PHE A 31 -20.05 6.17 -0.80
CA PHE A 31 -20.36 6.26 -2.22
C PHE A 31 -19.21 6.88 -2.99
N GLY A 32 -18.96 6.35 -4.19
CA GLY A 32 -18.08 6.96 -5.17
C GLY A 32 -18.55 6.70 -6.59
N GLU A 33 -18.49 7.74 -7.41
CA GLU A 33 -18.66 7.66 -8.86
C GLU A 33 -17.66 8.57 -9.57
N GLU A 34 -17.43 8.30 -10.86
CA GLU A 34 -16.64 9.16 -11.74
C GLU A 34 -17.50 9.55 -12.95
N LYS A 35 -17.49 10.84 -13.30
CA LYS A 35 -18.13 11.41 -14.49
C LYS A 35 -17.22 12.47 -15.10
N ALA A 36 -16.80 12.27 -16.35
CA ALA A 36 -15.99 13.23 -17.11
C ALA A 36 -14.74 13.71 -16.35
N ASN A 37 -13.90 12.78 -15.88
CA ASN A 37 -12.68 13.01 -15.11
C ASN A 37 -12.90 13.65 -13.74
N THR A 38 -14.16 13.73 -13.30
CA THR A 38 -14.54 14.26 -12.00
C THR A 38 -15.05 13.14 -11.12
N PHE A 39 -14.41 12.97 -9.97
CA PHE A 39 -14.75 11.98 -8.96
C PHE A 39 -15.64 12.62 -7.91
N TYR A 40 -16.83 12.05 -7.72
CA TYR A 40 -17.82 12.47 -6.74
C TYR A 40 -17.89 11.41 -5.66
N CYS A 41 -17.59 11.80 -4.42
CA CYS A 41 -17.61 10.91 -3.28
C CYS A 41 -18.46 11.50 -2.17
N TYR A 42 -19.26 10.68 -1.52
CA TYR A 42 -19.90 11.06 -0.27
C TYR A 42 -19.85 9.91 0.73
N VAL A 43 -19.88 10.27 2.01
CA VAL A 43 -20.00 9.33 3.12
C VAL A 43 -21.15 9.77 3.99
N LEU A 44 -22.04 8.83 4.31
CA LEU A 44 -23.04 8.97 5.35
C LEU A 44 -22.50 8.26 6.59
N LEU A 45 -22.27 9.00 7.67
CA LEU A 45 -21.83 8.47 8.96
C LEU A 45 -22.89 8.83 10.00
N ASN A 46 -23.62 7.84 10.50
CA ASN A 46 -24.79 8.01 11.40
C ASN A 46 -25.78 9.08 10.92
N GLY A 47 -26.04 9.13 9.61
CA GLY A 47 -26.92 10.12 8.99
C GLY A 47 -26.27 11.47 8.65
N GLU A 48 -25.04 11.74 9.11
CA GLU A 48 -24.29 12.94 8.73
C GLU A 48 -23.57 12.73 7.40
N LYS A 49 -23.76 13.66 6.46
CA LYS A 49 -23.17 13.58 5.12
C LYS A 49 -21.89 14.41 5.01
N THR A 50 -20.82 13.76 4.54
CA THR A 50 -19.57 14.42 4.12
C THR A 50 -19.36 14.19 2.63
N GLU A 51 -18.92 15.21 1.89
CA GLU A 51 -18.74 15.14 0.43
C GLU A 51 -17.34 15.60 0.01
N VAL A 52 -16.80 14.94 -1.00
CA VAL A 52 -15.52 15.28 -1.64
C VAL A 52 -15.69 15.21 -3.15
N LYS A 53 -15.21 16.25 -3.83
CA LYS A 53 -15.12 16.33 -5.29
C LYS A 53 -13.67 16.54 -5.69
N ARG A 54 -13.18 15.76 -6.66
CA ARG A 54 -11.82 15.87 -7.20
C ARG A 54 -11.78 15.66 -8.70
N ASN A 55 -10.94 16.43 -9.37
CA ASN A 55 -10.64 16.24 -10.79
C ASN A 55 -9.31 15.51 -10.92
N ALA A 56 -9.26 14.49 -11.78
CA ALA A 56 -8.01 13.87 -12.16
C ALA A 56 -8.09 13.28 -13.57
N SER A 57 -7.09 13.57 -14.38
CA SER A 57 -6.88 12.91 -15.66
C SER A 57 -6.32 11.51 -15.45
N PHE A 58 -6.79 10.54 -16.21
CA PHE A 58 -6.29 9.16 -16.17
C PHE A 58 -6.19 8.58 -17.58
N SER A 59 -5.20 7.71 -17.77
CA SER A 59 -4.85 7.10 -19.05
C SER A 59 -5.50 5.73 -19.29
N GLY A 60 -6.18 5.17 -18.28
CA GLY A 60 -6.83 3.87 -18.40
C GLY A 60 -7.58 3.43 -17.13
N GLU A 61 -8.19 2.25 -17.21
CA GLU A 61 -9.09 1.74 -16.18
C GLU A 61 -8.41 1.53 -14.82
N ILE A 62 -7.18 1.03 -14.82
CA ILE A 62 -6.39 0.78 -13.61
C ILE A 62 -6.15 2.09 -12.85
N GLU A 63 -5.78 3.14 -13.57
CA GLU A 63 -5.52 4.45 -12.98
C GLU A 63 -6.81 5.11 -12.47
N ARG A 64 -7.90 5.04 -13.26
CA ARG A 64 -9.23 5.47 -12.82
C ARG A 64 -9.65 4.80 -11.51
N LYS A 65 -9.49 3.47 -11.42
CA LYS A 65 -9.81 2.70 -10.21
C LYS A 65 -8.96 3.11 -9.00
N ARG A 66 -7.69 3.45 -9.21
CA ARG A 66 -6.79 3.99 -8.16
C ARG A 66 -7.26 5.36 -7.66
N TYR A 67 -7.64 6.28 -8.56
CA TYR A 67 -8.17 7.58 -8.17
C TYR A 67 -9.48 7.47 -7.42
N LEU A 68 -10.43 6.68 -7.96
CA LEU A 68 -11.73 6.48 -7.31
C LEU A 68 -11.56 5.97 -5.87
N LYS A 69 -10.75 4.92 -5.68
CA LYS A 69 -10.43 4.39 -4.35
C LYS A 69 -9.80 5.45 -3.43
N ARG A 70 -8.86 6.24 -3.95
CA ARG A 70 -8.16 7.25 -3.16
C ARG A 70 -9.12 8.34 -2.68
N TYR A 71 -10.00 8.82 -3.54
CA TYR A 71 -10.91 9.91 -3.23
C TYR A 71 -12.08 9.47 -2.36
N THR A 72 -12.59 8.25 -2.51
CA THR A 72 -13.56 7.70 -1.56
C THR A 72 -12.95 7.49 -0.18
N LYS A 73 -11.71 7.01 -0.13
CA LYS A 73 -10.95 6.88 1.13
C LYS A 73 -10.70 8.24 1.79
N LEU A 74 -10.38 9.27 1.01
CA LEU A 74 -10.26 10.65 1.50
C LEU A 74 -11.60 11.16 2.07
N CYS A 75 -12.71 10.91 1.37
CA CYS A 75 -14.03 11.29 1.85
C CYS A 75 -14.39 10.60 3.18
N LEU A 76 -14.07 9.30 3.29
CA LEU A 76 -14.23 8.55 4.53
C LEU A 76 -13.33 9.07 5.64
N TYR A 77 -12.07 9.37 5.34
CA TYR A 77 -11.13 9.96 6.30
C TYR A 77 -11.69 11.26 6.90
N LYS A 78 -12.13 12.21 6.06
CA LYS A 78 -12.71 13.48 6.51
C LYS A 78 -13.95 13.28 7.39
N ALA A 79 -14.83 12.35 7.03
CA ALA A 79 -16.01 12.04 7.83
C ALA A 79 -15.63 11.48 9.22
N LEU A 80 -14.64 10.59 9.27
CA LEU A 80 -14.15 9.97 10.50
C LEU A 80 -13.37 10.96 11.38
N GLU A 81 -12.50 11.77 10.79
CA GLU A 81 -11.78 12.83 11.50
C GLU A 81 -12.75 13.79 12.17
N LYS A 82 -13.79 14.24 11.45
CA LYS A 82 -14.83 15.10 12.02
C LYS A 82 -15.58 14.42 13.16
N HIS A 83 -15.95 13.16 12.99
CA HIS A 83 -16.75 12.42 13.98
C HIS A 83 -15.96 12.09 15.26
N PHE A 84 -14.72 11.61 15.12
CA PHE A 84 -13.89 11.19 16.23
C PHE A 84 -13.02 12.33 16.80
N ASN A 85 -12.94 13.47 16.10
CA ASN A 85 -12.05 14.59 16.42
C ASN A 85 -10.58 14.15 16.60
N VAL A 86 -10.13 13.25 15.72
CA VAL A 86 -8.78 12.69 15.72
C VAL A 86 -8.18 12.86 14.34
N LYS A 87 -7.00 13.48 14.26
CA LYS A 87 -6.23 13.59 13.03
C LYS A 87 -5.19 12.47 12.95
N LEU A 88 -5.17 11.74 11.84
CA LEU A 88 -4.15 10.72 11.62
C LEU A 88 -2.91 11.35 10.97
N PRO A 89 -1.67 11.01 11.39
CA PRO A 89 -0.47 11.64 10.81
C PRO A 89 -0.29 11.44 9.31
N TRP A 90 -0.87 10.36 8.76
CA TRP A 90 -0.83 10.04 7.34
C TRP A 90 -2.11 10.45 6.59
N GLY A 91 -3.07 11.09 7.26
CA GLY A 91 -4.37 11.43 6.71
C GLY A 91 -5.01 10.27 5.94
N ALA A 92 -5.43 10.57 4.71
CA ALA A 92 -6.04 9.61 3.80
C ALA A 92 -5.04 8.62 3.15
N LEU A 93 -3.73 8.78 3.35
CA LEU A 93 -2.68 7.86 2.84
C LEU A 93 -2.43 6.63 3.73
N THR A 94 -3.23 6.41 4.76
CA THR A 94 -3.08 5.23 5.62
C THR A 94 -3.10 3.94 4.79
N GLY A 95 -2.12 3.05 4.94
CA GLY A 95 -1.99 1.81 4.16
C GLY A 95 -1.36 1.95 2.76
N ILE A 96 -0.98 3.16 2.34
CA ILE A 96 -0.22 3.39 1.09
C ILE A 96 1.27 3.46 1.43
N ARG A 97 2.14 2.89 0.58
CA ARG A 97 3.61 3.06 0.70
C ARG A 97 4.00 4.48 0.28
N PRO A 98 4.25 5.41 1.21
CA PRO A 98 4.22 6.85 0.92
C PRO A 98 5.42 7.28 0.06
N VAL A 99 6.60 6.70 0.29
CA VAL A 99 7.82 7.02 -0.48
C VAL A 99 7.67 6.64 -1.96
N LYS A 100 7.12 5.45 -2.26
CA LYS A 100 6.87 5.03 -3.64
C LYS A 100 5.84 5.94 -4.32
N PHE A 101 4.81 6.33 -3.57
CA PHE A 101 3.75 7.19 -4.08
C PHE A 101 4.25 8.61 -4.34
N ALA A 102 5.06 9.17 -3.43
CA ALA A 102 5.67 10.49 -3.58
C ALA A 102 6.51 10.62 -4.86
N LYS A 103 7.28 9.58 -5.23
CA LYS A 103 8.08 9.55 -6.47
C LYS A 103 7.24 9.60 -7.76
N SER A 104 5.92 9.51 -7.68
CA SER A 104 5.02 9.65 -8.84
C SER A 104 4.60 11.09 -9.12
N PHE A 105 5.09 12.06 -8.33
CA PHE A 105 4.77 13.49 -8.46
C PHE A 105 6.05 14.33 -8.45
N ASP A 106 6.04 15.44 -9.19
CA ASP A 106 7.15 16.41 -9.15
C ASP A 106 7.14 17.23 -7.84
N ASN A 107 5.96 17.63 -7.38
CA ASN A 107 5.75 18.33 -6.10
C ASN A 107 4.81 17.52 -5.20
N PHE A 108 5.32 16.43 -4.62
CA PHE A 108 4.52 15.56 -3.78
C PHE A 108 4.13 16.20 -2.45
N GLU A 109 4.92 17.14 -1.92
CA GLU A 109 4.65 17.79 -0.63
C GLU A 109 3.32 18.52 -0.65
N GLU A 110 3.06 19.29 -1.73
CA GLU A 110 1.79 20.00 -1.89
C GLU A 110 0.61 19.04 -1.99
N TYR A 111 0.74 17.96 -2.77
CA TYR A 111 -0.31 16.95 -2.89
C TYR A 111 -0.58 16.24 -1.54
N PHE A 112 0.47 15.87 -0.81
CA PHE A 112 0.33 15.19 0.47
C PHE A 112 -0.34 16.09 1.51
N SER A 113 0.05 17.36 1.56
CA SER A 113 -0.51 18.34 2.49
C SER A 113 -1.96 18.70 2.13
N ARG A 114 -2.21 19.17 0.90
CA ARG A 114 -3.51 19.74 0.50
C ARG A 114 -4.55 18.70 0.13
N GLU A 115 -4.14 17.64 -0.55
CA GLU A 115 -5.09 16.66 -1.10
C GLU A 115 -5.32 15.48 -0.16
N MET A 116 -4.31 15.11 0.63
CA MET A 116 -4.36 13.89 1.43
C MET A 116 -4.29 14.13 2.94
N GLU A 117 -4.18 15.38 3.38
CA GLU A 117 -4.18 15.81 4.79
C GLU A 117 -3.08 15.16 5.63
N VAL A 118 -1.93 14.90 5.00
CA VAL A 118 -0.75 14.35 5.67
C VAL A 118 -0.09 15.43 6.52
N ASP A 119 0.31 15.09 7.73
CA ASP A 119 1.01 16.02 8.61
C ASP A 119 2.42 16.36 8.09
N ASP A 120 2.85 17.61 8.28
CA ASP A 120 4.14 18.12 7.82
C ASP A 120 5.32 17.28 8.31
N ASN A 121 5.25 16.77 9.54
CA ASN A 121 6.28 15.87 10.10
C ASN A 121 6.45 14.59 9.25
N LYS A 122 5.35 14.04 8.71
CA LYS A 122 5.39 12.86 7.84
C LYS A 122 5.85 13.21 6.43
N ILE A 123 5.47 14.38 5.92
CA ILE A 123 5.97 14.89 4.63
C ILE A 123 7.49 15.07 4.68
N ASN A 124 8.00 15.70 5.73
CA ASN A 124 9.44 15.88 5.95
C ASN A 124 10.19 14.55 6.09
N LEU A 125 9.58 13.55 6.74
CA LEU A 125 10.15 12.20 6.81
C LEU A 125 10.24 11.55 5.41
N VAL A 126 9.21 11.66 4.59
CA VAL A 126 9.24 11.13 3.21
C VAL A 126 10.32 11.84 2.41
N LYS A 127 10.44 13.16 2.55
CA LYS A 127 11.48 13.97 1.90
C LYS A 127 12.88 13.51 2.28
N SER A 128 13.16 13.33 3.57
CA SER A 128 14.48 12.89 4.03
C SER A 128 14.83 11.48 3.54
N ILE A 129 13.84 10.58 3.47
CA ILE A 129 14.04 9.24 2.90
C ILE A 129 14.36 9.31 1.40
N ILE A 130 13.64 10.13 0.63
CA ILE A 130 13.91 10.29 -0.81
C ILE A 130 15.29 10.89 -1.03
N GLN A 131 15.67 11.92 -0.27
CA GLN A 131 17.01 12.53 -0.34
C GLN A 131 18.11 11.50 -0.02
N THR A 132 17.93 10.73 1.04
CA THR A 132 18.86 9.65 1.42
C THR A 132 18.96 8.62 0.30
N GLN A 133 17.83 8.16 -0.25
CA GLN A 133 17.82 7.19 -1.35
C GLN A 133 18.48 7.71 -2.63
N ASN A 134 18.25 8.97 -2.98
CA ASN A 134 18.86 9.58 -4.16
C ASN A 134 20.38 9.77 -4.01
N SER A 135 20.88 9.85 -2.77
CA SER A 135 22.32 9.87 -2.50
C SER A 135 22.99 8.50 -2.61
N LEU A 136 22.23 7.41 -2.67
CA LEU A 136 22.77 6.07 -2.82
C LEU A 136 23.19 5.83 -4.27
N ASN A 137 24.44 5.45 -4.47
CA ASN A 137 24.94 5.02 -5.77
C ASN A 137 24.53 3.57 -6.05
N VAL A 138 23.29 3.38 -6.53
CA VAL A 138 22.76 2.07 -6.90
C VAL A 138 23.22 1.72 -8.31
N GLN A 139 23.98 0.63 -8.45
CA GLN A 139 24.36 0.09 -9.75
C GLN A 139 23.16 -0.63 -10.37
N THR A 140 22.50 0.01 -11.34
CA THR A 140 21.30 -0.52 -12.00
C THR A 140 21.59 -1.43 -13.19
N ASP A 141 22.86 -1.56 -13.58
CA ASP A 141 23.32 -2.44 -14.65
C ASP A 141 23.48 -3.90 -14.21
N LYS A 142 23.37 -4.15 -12.91
CA LYS A 142 23.50 -5.48 -12.29
C LYS A 142 22.15 -6.04 -11.87
N LEU A 143 22.07 -7.36 -11.91
CA LEU A 143 20.93 -8.11 -11.37
C LEU A 143 21.30 -8.68 -10.00
N ASP A 144 20.56 -8.26 -8.97
CA ASP A 144 20.62 -8.85 -7.64
C ASP A 144 19.53 -9.91 -7.50
N ILE A 145 19.90 -11.08 -6.96
CA ILE A 145 19.03 -12.25 -6.84
C ILE A 145 18.77 -12.53 -5.36
N TYR A 146 17.50 -12.69 -5.00
CA TYR A 146 17.07 -13.15 -3.68
C TYR A 146 16.41 -14.52 -3.83
N VAL A 147 16.90 -15.51 -3.10
CA VAL A 147 16.33 -16.86 -3.00
C VAL A 147 15.74 -17.03 -1.60
N GLY A 148 14.42 -17.12 -1.53
CA GLY A 148 13.67 -17.26 -0.28
C GLY A 148 13.58 -18.71 0.18
N ILE A 149 14.31 -19.11 1.23
CA ILE A 149 14.26 -20.49 1.76
C ILE A 149 13.19 -20.63 2.84
N PRO A 150 12.07 -21.37 2.61
CA PRO A 150 10.93 -21.38 3.51
C PRO A 150 11.06 -22.42 4.64
N PHE A 151 12.27 -22.90 4.93
CA PHE A 151 12.51 -24.00 5.85
C PHE A 151 13.37 -23.56 7.02
N CYS A 152 12.87 -23.76 8.24
CA CYS A 152 13.61 -23.50 9.46
C CYS A 152 13.68 -24.76 10.33
N PRO A 153 14.77 -25.02 11.06
CA PRO A 153 14.83 -26.13 12.01
C PRO A 153 13.74 -26.06 13.10
N SER A 154 13.38 -24.84 13.50
CA SER A 154 12.30 -24.56 14.44
C SER A 154 11.72 -23.18 14.17
N ARG A 155 10.53 -22.89 14.71
CA ARG A 155 9.90 -21.58 14.58
C ARG A 155 10.19 -20.73 15.82
N CYS A 156 10.92 -19.64 15.65
CA CYS A 156 11.10 -18.66 16.71
C CYS A 156 9.76 -18.00 17.08
N TYR A 157 9.57 -17.69 18.36
CA TYR A 157 8.36 -17.04 18.86
C TYR A 157 8.05 -15.71 18.14
N TYR A 158 9.09 -14.96 17.78
CA TYR A 158 9.00 -13.69 17.07
C TYR A 158 9.11 -13.81 15.54
N CYS A 159 9.12 -15.03 14.99
CA CYS A 159 9.37 -15.21 13.55
C CYS A 159 8.20 -14.66 12.71
N SER A 160 8.52 -13.67 11.87
CA SER A 160 7.63 -13.08 10.87
C SER A 160 7.92 -13.55 9.44
N PHE A 161 8.94 -14.39 9.23
CA PHE A 161 9.22 -14.96 7.93
C PHE A 161 8.15 -15.98 7.53
N VAL A 162 7.92 -16.10 6.22
CA VAL A 162 7.02 -17.11 5.64
C VAL A 162 7.77 -18.43 5.54
N SER A 163 8.22 -18.93 6.68
CA SER A 163 8.97 -20.17 6.81
C SER A 163 8.31 -21.13 7.81
N GLY A 164 8.41 -22.41 7.50
CA GLY A 164 7.85 -23.51 8.28
C GLY A 164 8.94 -24.26 9.04
N ALA A 165 8.59 -24.77 10.23
CA ALA A 165 9.45 -25.71 10.93
C ALA A 165 9.55 -27.01 10.12
N LEU A 166 10.78 -27.42 9.84
CA LEU A 166 11.10 -28.67 9.17
C LEU A 166 10.53 -29.86 9.95
N ASN A 167 10.03 -30.82 9.20
CA ASN A 167 9.60 -32.12 9.65
C ASN A 167 9.88 -33.15 8.54
N GLU A 168 9.69 -34.43 8.83
CA GLU A 168 9.96 -35.53 7.90
C GLU A 168 9.18 -35.45 6.57
N LYS A 169 8.06 -34.73 6.54
CA LYS A 169 7.23 -34.54 5.34
C LYS A 169 7.52 -33.23 4.61
N SER A 170 8.53 -32.48 5.04
CA SER A 170 8.88 -31.20 4.42
C SER A 170 9.47 -31.46 3.05
N PRO A 171 8.93 -30.83 1.98
CA PRO A 171 9.31 -31.14 0.60
C PRO A 171 10.60 -30.41 0.21
N VAL A 172 11.68 -30.66 0.94
CA VAL A 172 12.96 -29.94 0.77
C VAL A 172 13.54 -30.24 -0.60
N ASN A 173 13.58 -31.51 -1.01
CA ASN A 173 14.17 -31.91 -2.28
C ASN A 173 13.33 -31.38 -3.45
N GLU A 174 12.01 -31.51 -3.37
CA GLU A 174 11.08 -31.04 -4.39
C GLU A 174 11.16 -29.51 -4.53
N TYR A 175 11.33 -28.77 -3.42
CA TYR A 175 11.57 -27.34 -3.46
C TYR A 175 12.89 -26.99 -4.16
N ILE A 176 13.98 -27.70 -3.86
CA ILE A 176 15.29 -27.46 -4.50
C ILE A 176 15.24 -27.80 -5.99
N GLU A 177 14.58 -28.89 -6.38
CA GLU A 177 14.37 -29.25 -7.79
C GLU A 177 13.56 -28.17 -8.53
N ALA A 178 12.46 -27.70 -7.94
CA ALA A 178 11.64 -26.63 -8.49
C ALA A 178 12.41 -25.31 -8.60
N LEU A 179 13.20 -24.95 -7.59
CA LEU A 179 14.05 -23.76 -7.59
C LEU A 179 15.10 -23.81 -8.71
N CYS A 180 15.80 -24.94 -8.85
CA CYS A 180 16.76 -25.14 -9.94
C CYS A 180 16.10 -25.06 -11.32
N TYR A 181 14.90 -25.62 -11.45
CA TYR A 181 14.09 -25.50 -12.67
C TYR A 181 13.73 -24.03 -12.96
N GLU A 182 13.21 -23.29 -11.98
CA GLU A 182 12.85 -21.88 -12.13
C GLU A 182 14.05 -21.02 -12.53
N ILE A 183 15.20 -21.21 -11.87
CA ILE A 183 16.44 -20.51 -12.20
C ILE A 183 16.84 -20.79 -13.67
N ASN A 184 16.78 -22.04 -14.11
CA ASN A 184 17.10 -22.39 -15.51
C ASN A 184 16.11 -21.79 -16.51
N GLN A 185 14.82 -21.75 -16.18
CA GLN A 185 13.79 -21.17 -17.05
C GLN A 185 13.89 -19.65 -17.14
N ALA A 186 14.37 -19.00 -16.08
CA ALA A 186 14.60 -17.57 -16.03
C ALA A 186 15.91 -17.13 -16.71
N LYS A 187 16.66 -18.03 -17.38
CA LYS A 187 18.01 -17.77 -17.93
C LYS A 187 18.13 -16.47 -18.74
N ASP A 188 17.08 -16.11 -19.49
CA ASP A 188 17.04 -14.92 -20.32
C ASP A 188 16.96 -13.59 -19.53
N LEU A 189 16.57 -13.65 -18.26
CA LEU A 189 16.56 -12.51 -17.34
C LEU A 189 17.97 -12.17 -16.83
N TYR A 190 18.90 -13.13 -16.80
CA TYR A 190 20.28 -12.96 -16.30
C TYR A 190 21.29 -12.61 -17.39
N LYS A 191 20.86 -11.99 -18.51
CA LYS A 191 21.79 -11.46 -19.53
C LYS A 191 22.63 -10.29 -19.00
N SER A 192 22.21 -9.70 -17.88
CA SER A 192 22.97 -8.72 -17.12
C SER A 192 23.98 -9.38 -16.18
N ARG A 193 24.99 -8.61 -15.77
CA ARG A 193 25.98 -9.08 -14.79
C ARG A 193 25.29 -9.30 -13.45
N ILE A 194 25.44 -10.49 -12.85
CA ILE A 194 24.94 -10.72 -11.48
C ILE A 194 25.77 -9.87 -10.51
N GLY A 195 25.07 -9.08 -9.69
CA GLY A 195 25.67 -8.26 -8.64
C GLY A 195 25.83 -9.07 -7.36
N THR A 196 24.69 -9.33 -6.72
CA THR A 196 24.61 -10.03 -5.42
C THR A 196 23.65 -11.21 -5.51
N VAL A 197 23.96 -12.30 -4.80
CA VAL A 197 23.01 -13.38 -4.54
C VAL A 197 22.83 -13.50 -3.03
N TYR A 198 21.61 -13.33 -2.56
CA TYR A 198 21.23 -13.58 -1.17
C TYR A 198 20.34 -14.82 -1.11
N ILE A 199 20.65 -15.73 -0.20
CA ILE A 199 19.88 -16.95 0.05
C ILE A 199 19.49 -16.95 1.52
N GLY A 200 18.19 -16.95 1.81
CA GLY A 200 17.69 -16.96 3.18
C GLY A 200 16.18 -16.82 3.26
N GLY A 201 15.60 -17.02 4.44
CA GLY A 201 14.17 -16.96 4.71
C GLY A 201 13.83 -17.49 6.10
#